data_AF-T0J0E6-F1
#
_entry.id   AF-T0J0E6-F1
#
_cell.length_a   1.000
_cell.length_b   1.000
_cell.length_c   1.000
_cell.angle_alpha   90.00
_cell.angle_beta   90.00
_cell.angle_gamma   90.00
#
_symmetry.space_group_name_H-M   'P 1'
#
loop_
_entity.id
_entity.type
_entity.pdbx_description
1 polymer ?
#
loop_
_entity_poly.entity_id
_entity_poly.type
_entity_poly.pdbx_seq_one_letter_code
_entity_poly.pdbx_strand_id
1 'polypeptide(L)' 'MLRFRQMKALQKFASVHTNLHNHFSLERHLVDRKTYKERRSAAVAEWRSLAS' A
#
# COMPACT_ATOMS: atom_id res chain seq x y z
N MET A 1 -14.09 -3.92 -0.84
CA MET A 1 -14.51 -4.82 0.27
C MET A 1 -15.86 -5.52 0.01
N LEU A 2 -16.81 -4.93 -0.73
CA LEU A 2 -18.15 -5.52 -0.99
C LEU A 2 -18.22 -6.67 -2.03
N ARG A 3 -17.11 -6.99 -2.70
CA ARG A 3 -17.08 -7.99 -3.80
C ARG A 3 -16.59 -9.38 -3.36
N PHE A 4 -16.29 -9.58 -2.07
CA PHE A 4 -15.83 -10.87 -1.55
C PHE A 4 -17.04 -11.75 -1.20
N ARG A 5 -17.08 -12.97 -1.75
CA ARG A 5 -18.14 -13.96 -1.45
C ARG A 5 -18.12 -14.46 0.00
N GLN A 6 -16.99 -14.37 0.69
CA GLN A 6 -16.82 -14.86 2.06
C GLN A 6 -16.05 -13.86 2.92
N MET A 7 -16.48 -13.68 4.18
CA MET A 7 -15.83 -12.79 5.14
C MET A 7 -14.40 -13.19 5.47
N LYS A 8 -14.12 -14.49 5.55
CA LYS A 8 -12.76 -15.01 5.81
C LYS A 8 -11.76 -14.59 4.72
N ALA A 9 -12.20 -14.57 3.46
CA ALA A 9 -11.35 -14.12 2.35
C ALA A 9 -11.12 -12.61 2.40
N LEU A 10 -12.16 -11.83 2.73
CA LEU A 10 -12.03 -10.38 2.95
C LEU A 10 -11.06 -10.08 4.09
N GLN A 11 -11.14 -10.79 5.23
CA GLN A 11 -10.24 -10.58 6.37
C GLN A 11 -8.78 -10.84 6.01
N LYS A 12 -8.49 -11.99 5.37
CA LYS A 12 -7.12 -12.30 4.91
C LYS A 12 -6.59 -11.29 3.90
N PHE A 13 -7.45 -10.82 3.00
CA PHE A 13 -7.06 -9.77 2.07
C PHE A 13 -6.79 -8.45 2.80
N ALA A 14 -7.68 -8.03 3.70
CA ALA A 14 -7.57 -6.76 4.42
C ALA A 14 -6.35 -6.70 5.36
N SER A 15 -5.96 -7.81 5.98
CA SER A 15 -4.78 -7.88 6.86
C SER A 15 -3.47 -7.62 6.10
N VAL A 16 -3.41 -7.94 4.81
CA VAL A 16 -2.24 -7.67 3.96
C VAL A 16 -2.38 -6.34 3.23
N HIS A 17 -3.58 -6.05 2.70
CA HIS A 17 -3.84 -4.88 1.89
C HIS A 17 -3.65 -3.56 2.64
N THR A 18 -4.01 -3.51 3.93
CA THR A 18 -3.85 -2.30 4.76
C THR A 18 -2.37 -1.89 4.85
N ASN A 19 -1.46 -2.85 5.03
CA ASN A 19 -0.02 -2.58 5.09
C ASN A 19 0.51 -2.02 3.76
N LEU A 20 0.11 -2.61 2.63
CA LEU A 20 0.50 -2.13 1.30
C LEU A 20 -0.06 -0.73 1.00
N HIS A 21 -1.35 -0.52 1.27
CA HIS A 21 -2.01 0.76 1.05
C HIS A 21 -1.35 1.87 1.88
N ASN A 22 -1.04 1.57 3.14
CA ASN A 22 -0.35 2.50 4.04
C ASN A 22 1.07 2.78 3.57
N HIS A 23 1.85 1.77 3.17
CA HIS A 23 3.23 1.96 2.70
C HIS A 23 3.32 2.90 1.47
N PHE A 24 2.39 2.76 0.52
CA PHE A 24 2.36 3.57 -0.70
C PHE A 24 1.66 4.93 -0.58
N SER A 25 0.90 5.13 0.50
CA SER A 25 0.14 6.36 0.76
C SER A 25 0.60 7.06 2.04
N LEU A 26 1.69 6.59 2.64
CA LEU A 26 2.21 7.06 3.91
C LEU A 26 2.44 8.56 3.85
N GLU A 27 1.97 9.27 4.87
CA GLU A 27 2.26 10.68 5.08
C GLU A 27 1.84 11.61 3.93
N ARG A 28 0.98 11.17 2.99
CA ARG A 28 0.55 11.99 1.85
C ARG A 28 0.02 13.37 2.24
N HIS A 29 -0.57 13.48 3.43
CA HIS A 29 -1.12 14.73 3.98
C HIS A 29 -0.13 15.47 4.89
N LEU A 30 1.00 14.85 5.23
CA LEU A 30 2.02 15.36 6.14
C LEU A 30 3.25 15.89 5.39
N VAL A 31 3.42 15.53 4.12
CA VAL A 31 4.51 16.02 3.26
C VAL A 31 3.99 16.70 2.00
N ASP A 32 4.80 17.57 1.42
CA ASP A 32 4.48 18.22 0.16
C ASP A 32 4.44 17.20 -1.00
N ARG A 33 3.82 17.62 -2.11
CA ARG A 33 3.56 16.74 -3.25
C ARG A 33 4.85 16.19 -3.89
N LYS A 34 5.95 16.94 -3.88
CA LYS A 34 7.22 16.51 -4.49
C LYS A 34 7.85 15.42 -3.62
N THR A 35 7.97 15.67 -2.33
CA THR A 35 8.49 14.70 -1.35
C THR A 35 7.66 13.42 -1.35
N TYR A 36 6.32 13.52 -1.42
CA TYR A 36 5.45 12.35 -1.53
C TYR A 36 5.75 11.51 -2.79
N LYS A 37 5.96 12.14 -3.95
CA LYS A 37 6.25 11.43 -5.21
C LYS A 37 7.59 10.69 -5.15
N GLU A 38 8.62 11.31 -4.58
CA GLU A 38 9.95 10.71 -4.43
C GLU A 38 9.88 9.47 -3.53
N ARG A 39 9.28 9.62 -2.34
CA ARG A 39 9.10 8.51 -1.40
C ARG A 39 8.26 7.37 -1.97
N ARG A 40 7.17 7.69 -2.68
CA ARG A 40 6.35 6.69 -3.37
C ARG A 40 7.16 5.93 -4.44
N SER A 41 8.02 6.62 -5.17
CA SER A 41 8.84 6.00 -6.22
C SER A 41 9.89 5.06 -5.62
N ALA A 42 10.53 5.45 -4.51
CA ALA A 42 11.45 4.61 -3.76
C ALA A 42 10.77 3.35 -3.22
N ALA A 43 9.61 3.50 -2.57
CA ALA A 43 8.80 2.38 -2.07
C ALA A 43 8.42 1.38 -3.18
N VAL A 44 8.10 1.86 -4.39
CA VAL A 44 7.79 0.98 -5.54
C VAL A 44 9.03 0.22 -6.02
N ALA A 45 10.20 0.86 -6.04
CA ALA A 45 11.44 0.22 -6.43
C ALA A 45 11.84 -0.89 -5.43
N GLU A 46 11.75 -0.61 -4.14
CA GLU A 46 11.98 -1.58 -3.07
C GLU A 46 11.02 -2.77 -3.17
N TRP A 47 9.72 -2.50 -3.35
CA TRP A 47 8.72 -3.55 -3.52
C TRP A 47 9.01 -4.45 -4.73
N ARG A 48 9.43 -3.87 -5.86
CA ARG A 48 9.81 -4.65 -7.06
C ARG A 48 11.02 -5.53 -6.81
N SER A 49 12.00 -5.07 -6.03
CA SER A 49 13.18 -5.85 -5.66
C SER A 49 12.86 -7.01 -4.71
N LEU A 50 11.82 -6.89 -3.88
CA LEU A 50 11.38 -7.96 -2.98
C LEU A 50 10.48 -8.99 -3.66
N ALA A 51 9.84 -8.61 -4.76
CA ALA A 51 8.92 -9.46 -5.51
C ALA A 51 9.60 -10.29 -6.61
N SER A 52 10.89 -10.03 -6.89
CA SER A 52 11.75 -10.83 -7.78
C SER A 52 12.39 -11.99 -7.04
#